data_AF-A0A317JM45-F1
#
_entry.id   AF-A0A317JM45-F1
#
_cell.length_a   1.000
_cell.length_b   1.000
_cell.length_c   1.000
_cell.angle_alpha   90.00
_cell.angle_beta   90.00
_cell.angle_gamma   90.00
#
_symmetry.space_group_name_H-M   'P 1'
#
loop_
_entity.id
_entity.type
_entity.pdbx_description
1 polymer ?
#
loop_
_entity_poly.entity_id
_entity_poly.type
_entity_poly.pdbx_seq_one_letter_code
_entity_poly.pdbx_strand_id
1 'polypeptide(L)'
;MKYTTTGARAAFDQFCKNLMASAKTHFGDSLRGILQFGSTVEQLKPATDLDLLVVLSKLPLSRRERYTIWDPLEENLKHELKQLERSGVHLDLSPILLMPPDLDRFRSFYLDLPTTSKIWYDPDGVLASLLDRIREYIRESGAVRKQRGNLWYWDLAPHLDYRTDRKIGW
;
A
#
# COMPACT_ATOMS: atom_id res chain seq x y z
N MET A 1 -13.17 26.33 -10.92
CA MET A 1 -12.50 26.67 -9.65
C MET A 1 -11.13 26.00 -9.65
N LYS A 2 -10.06 26.76 -9.87
CA LYS A 2 -8.69 26.23 -9.94
C LYS A 2 -8.19 26.08 -8.50
N TYR A 3 -8.22 24.86 -7.96
CA TYR A 3 -7.65 24.55 -6.66
C TYR A 3 -6.15 24.82 -6.69
N THR A 4 -5.61 25.39 -5.62
CA THR A 4 -4.17 25.42 -5.40
C THR A 4 -3.75 24.03 -4.93
N THR A 5 -3.21 23.22 -5.85
CA THR A 5 -2.71 21.85 -5.63
C THR A 5 -1.88 21.70 -4.35
N THR A 6 -1.20 22.76 -3.92
CA THR A 6 -0.39 22.84 -2.69
C THR A 6 -1.20 22.69 -1.40
N GLY A 7 -2.40 23.28 -1.31
CA GLY A 7 -3.21 23.26 -0.07
C GLY A 7 -3.79 21.89 0.23
N ALA A 8 -4.33 21.23 -0.80
CA ALA A 8 -4.87 19.87 -0.70
C ALA A 8 -3.78 18.85 -0.32
N ARG A 9 -2.58 18.97 -0.90
CA ARG A 9 -1.45 18.09 -0.55
C ARG A 9 -1.02 18.26 0.91
N ALA A 10 -0.93 19.50 1.41
CA ALA A 10 -0.57 19.75 2.81
C ALA A 10 -1.61 19.17 3.79
N ALA A 11 -2.90 19.32 3.48
CA ALA A 11 -3.98 18.74 4.28
C ALA A 11 -3.92 17.20 4.29
N PHE A 12 -3.69 16.58 3.12
CA PHE A 12 -3.50 15.13 3.00
C PHE A 12 -2.27 14.63 3.79
N ASP A 13 -1.13 15.31 3.67
CA ASP A 13 0.08 14.91 4.39
C ASP A 13 -0.11 15.03 5.91
N GLN A 14 -0.89 16.03 6.38
CA GLN A 14 -1.26 16.16 7.78
C GLN A 14 -2.23 15.05 8.23
N PHE A 15 -3.24 14.73 7.42
CA PHE A 15 -4.13 13.60 7.66
C PHE A 15 -3.34 12.29 7.80
N CYS A 16 -2.40 12.02 6.90
CA CYS A 16 -1.53 10.84 6.99
C CYS A 16 -0.77 10.79 8.33
N LYS A 17 -0.19 11.91 8.79
CA LYS A 17 0.50 11.96 10.09
C LYS A 17 -0.44 11.62 11.25
N ASN A 18 -1.65 12.16 11.25
CA ASN A 18 -2.66 11.90 12.27
C ASN A 18 -3.09 10.43 12.26
N LEU A 19 -3.34 9.87 11.07
CA LEU A 19 -3.65 8.45 10.88
C LEU A 19 -2.53 7.57 11.44
N MET A 20 -1.25 7.87 11.14
CA MET A 20 -0.13 7.10 11.69
C MET A 20 -0.05 7.17 13.22
N ALA A 21 -0.27 8.35 13.81
CA ALA A 21 -0.28 8.52 15.26
C ALA A 21 -1.45 7.80 15.93
N SER A 22 -2.63 7.85 15.30
CA SER A 22 -3.84 7.17 15.76
C SER A 22 -3.66 5.65 15.66
N ALA A 23 -3.10 5.14 14.55
CA ALA A 23 -2.79 3.72 14.38
C ALA A 23 -1.78 3.22 15.43
N LYS A 24 -0.73 4.00 15.72
CA LYS A 24 0.24 3.67 16.77
C LYS A 24 -0.42 3.59 18.15
N THR A 25 -1.31 4.52 18.46
CA THR A 25 -2.07 4.52 19.73
C THR A 25 -3.03 3.33 19.81
N HIS A 26 -3.77 3.06 18.72
CA HIS A 26 -4.79 2.03 18.65
C HIS A 26 -4.21 0.61 18.71
N PHE A 27 -3.15 0.34 17.96
CA PHE A 27 -2.54 -0.99 17.89
C PHE A 27 -1.43 -1.21 18.94
N GLY A 28 -0.86 -0.15 19.50
CA GLY A 28 0.18 -0.22 20.53
C GLY A 28 1.33 -1.15 20.16
N ASP A 29 1.72 -2.02 21.10
CA ASP A 29 2.83 -2.98 20.95
C ASP A 29 2.59 -4.06 19.88
N SER A 30 1.36 -4.19 19.39
CA SER A 30 1.07 -5.08 18.28
C SER A 30 1.49 -4.50 16.93
N LEU A 31 1.70 -3.19 16.82
CA LEU A 31 2.11 -2.55 15.58
C LEU A 31 3.59 -2.85 15.28
N ARG A 32 3.84 -3.46 14.12
CA ARG A 32 5.19 -3.83 13.66
C ARG A 32 5.64 -3.07 12.43
N GLY A 33 4.71 -2.53 11.66
CA GLY A 33 5.06 -1.68 10.53
C GLY A 33 3.87 -1.00 9.90
N ILE A 34 4.09 0.18 9.33
CA ILE A 34 3.15 0.85 8.43
C ILE A 34 3.92 1.36 7.21
N LEU A 35 3.48 0.95 6.03
CA LEU A 35 3.98 1.40 4.74
C LEU A 35 2.81 1.92 3.91
N GLN A 36 2.94 3.12 3.37
CA GLN A 36 2.04 3.64 2.34
C GLN A 36 2.58 3.24 0.97
N PHE A 37 1.70 2.83 0.06
CA PHE A 37 2.08 2.56 -1.32
C PHE A 37 1.05 3.09 -2.30
N GLY A 38 1.29 2.84 -3.59
CA GLY A 38 0.36 3.19 -4.64
C GLY A 38 0.39 4.68 -4.98
N SER A 39 -0.70 5.15 -5.58
CA SER A 39 -0.71 6.43 -6.30
C SER A 39 -0.49 7.64 -5.39
N THR A 40 -0.98 7.61 -4.15
CA THR A 40 -0.94 8.76 -3.22
C THR A 40 0.46 9.08 -2.70
N VAL A 41 1.44 8.19 -2.90
CA VAL A 41 2.86 8.49 -2.63
C VAL A 41 3.35 9.58 -3.59
N GLU A 42 3.01 9.45 -4.88
CA GLU A 42 3.47 10.34 -5.95
C GLU A 42 2.45 11.46 -6.24
N GLN A 43 1.17 11.11 -6.35
CA GLN A 43 0.12 11.95 -6.89
C GLN A 43 -1.16 11.88 -6.07
N LEU A 44 -1.70 13.05 -5.73
CA LEU A 44 -2.99 13.18 -5.07
C LEU A 44 -4.05 13.60 -6.09
N LYS A 45 -5.05 12.74 -6.31
CA LYS A 45 -6.20 13.01 -7.17
C LYS A 45 -7.42 13.39 -6.31
N PRO A 46 -8.43 14.08 -6.88
CA PRO A 46 -9.62 14.48 -6.13
C PRO A 46 -10.44 13.32 -5.53
N ALA A 47 -10.34 12.14 -6.13
CA ALA A 47 -10.85 10.88 -5.59
C ALA A 47 -9.70 9.88 -5.67
N THR A 48 -9.29 9.33 -4.53
CA THR A 48 -8.11 8.47 -4.45
C THR A 48 -8.20 7.53 -3.25
N ASP A 49 -7.52 6.40 -3.37
CA ASP A 49 -7.36 5.44 -2.28
C ASP A 49 -6.04 5.71 -1.55
N LEU A 50 -6.06 5.66 -0.22
CA LEU A 50 -4.85 5.56 0.61
C LEU A 50 -4.54 4.09 0.86
N ASP A 51 -3.69 3.51 0.02
CA ASP A 51 -3.23 2.14 0.17
C ASP A 51 -2.18 2.03 1.28
N LEU A 52 -2.44 1.16 2.25
CA LEU A 52 -1.57 0.94 3.41
C LEU A 52 -1.28 -0.54 3.56
N LEU A 53 -0.02 -0.87 3.79
CA LEU A 53 0.38 -2.16 4.32
C LEU A 53 0.67 -1.98 5.81
N VAL A 54 -0.14 -2.61 6.65
CA VAL A 54 -0.02 -2.54 8.11
C VAL A 54 0.34 -3.93 8.62
N VAL A 55 1.48 -4.02 9.29
CA VAL A 55 1.99 -5.26 9.86
C VAL A 55 1.71 -5.27 11.35
N LEU A 56 0.95 -6.26 11.81
CA LEU A 56 0.60 -6.47 13.21
C LEU A 56 1.16 -7.79 13.72
N SER A 57 1.60 -7.86 14.98
CA SER A 57 2.13 -9.09 15.56
C SER A 57 1.09 -10.19 15.73
N LYS A 58 -0.19 -9.81 15.76
CA LYS A 58 -1.34 -10.72 15.86
C LYS A 58 -2.50 -10.18 15.03
N LEU A 59 -3.16 -11.07 14.31
CA LEU A 59 -4.39 -10.77 13.57
C LEU A 59 -5.40 -11.89 13.74
N PRO A 60 -6.70 -11.57 13.72
CA PRO A 60 -7.73 -12.58 13.54
C PRO A 60 -7.50 -13.39 12.25
N LEU A 61 -7.90 -14.66 12.28
CA LEU A 61 -7.80 -15.54 11.11
C LEU A 61 -8.82 -15.14 10.03
N SER A 62 -10.00 -14.66 10.43
CA SER A 62 -11.05 -14.25 9.50
C SER A 62 -10.72 -12.91 8.86
N ARG A 63 -10.85 -12.84 7.53
CA ARG A 63 -10.75 -11.56 6.80
C ARG A 63 -11.75 -10.53 7.31
N ARG A 64 -12.97 -10.94 7.65
CA ARG A 64 -14.02 -10.03 8.15
C ARG A 64 -13.62 -9.41 9.48
N GLU A 65 -13.05 -10.22 10.39
CA GLU A 65 -12.61 -9.76 11.71
C GLU A 65 -11.41 -8.80 11.63
N ARG A 66 -10.56 -8.95 10.60
CA ARG A 66 -9.49 -7.99 10.32
C ARG A 66 -10.02 -6.60 9.97
N TYR A 67 -11.17 -6.49 9.29
CA TYR A 67 -11.80 -5.17 9.09
C TYR A 67 -12.36 -4.60 10.40
N THR A 68 -12.94 -5.46 11.25
CA THR A 68 -13.53 -5.02 12.53
C THR A 68 -12.50 -4.40 13.49
N ILE A 69 -11.22 -4.76 13.39
CA ILE A 69 -10.15 -4.14 14.19
C ILE A 69 -9.67 -2.80 13.61
N TRP A 70 -9.92 -2.53 12.32
CA TRP A 70 -9.59 -1.28 11.65
C TRP A 70 -10.70 -0.25 11.79
N ASP A 71 -11.98 -0.67 11.73
CA ASP A 71 -13.14 0.24 11.76
C ASP A 71 -13.08 1.32 12.87
N PRO A 72 -12.66 1.03 14.13
CA PRO A 72 -12.58 2.07 15.15
C PRO A 72 -11.55 3.15 14.86
N LEU A 73 -10.45 2.79 14.19
CA LEU A 73 -9.41 3.74 13.78
C LEU A 73 -9.97 4.70 12.72
N GLU A 74 -10.72 4.18 11.75
CA GLU A 74 -11.36 4.99 10.71
C GLU A 74 -12.49 5.87 11.29
N GLU A 75 -13.29 5.34 12.22
CA GLU A 75 -14.29 6.10 12.96
C GLU A 75 -13.70 7.34 13.63
N ASN A 76 -12.56 7.17 14.32
CA ASN A 76 -11.86 8.25 15.01
C ASN A 76 -11.37 9.35 14.05
N LEU A 77 -11.16 9.02 12.77
CA LEU A 77 -10.64 9.92 11.75
C LEU A 77 -11.73 10.51 10.85
N LYS A 78 -13.01 10.14 11.05
CA LYS A 78 -14.12 10.61 10.21
C LYS A 78 -14.23 12.13 10.11
N HIS A 79 -13.94 12.85 11.19
CA HIS A 79 -13.97 14.31 11.16
C HIS A 79 -12.86 14.88 10.25
N GLU A 80 -11.67 14.29 10.30
CA GLU A 80 -10.52 14.69 9.48
C GLU A 80 -10.72 14.33 8.01
N LEU A 81 -11.29 13.15 7.73
CA LEU A 81 -11.72 12.75 6.39
C LEU A 81 -12.72 13.76 5.79
N LYS A 82 -13.73 14.19 6.57
CA LYS A 82 -14.68 15.23 6.12
C LYS A 82 -14.01 16.59 5.89
N GLN A 83 -12.97 16.94 6.66
CA GLN A 83 -12.21 18.17 6.40
C GLN A 83 -11.40 18.09 5.11
N LEU A 84 -10.84 16.92 4.83
CA LEU A 84 -10.11 16.64 3.60
C LEU A 84 -11.04 16.69 2.37
N GLU A 85 -12.25 16.15 2.51
CA GLU A 85 -13.32 16.21 1.52
C GLU A 85 -13.71 17.66 1.19
N ARG A 86 -13.90 18.50 2.22
CA ARG A 86 -14.14 19.96 2.05
C ARG A 86 -13.00 20.68 1.34
N SER A 87 -11.80 20.11 1.38
CA SER A 87 -10.61 20.60 0.67
C SER A 87 -10.51 20.07 -0.77
N GLY A 88 -11.50 19.30 -1.23
CA GLY A 88 -11.60 18.77 -2.59
C GLY A 88 -10.97 17.39 -2.78
N VAL A 89 -10.63 16.68 -1.71
CA VAL A 89 -10.02 15.35 -1.74
C VAL A 89 -10.92 14.35 -1.03
N HIS A 90 -11.56 13.49 -1.81
CA HIS A 90 -12.30 12.32 -1.32
C HIS A 90 -11.29 11.18 -1.20
N LEU A 91 -11.16 10.66 0.02
CA LEU A 91 -10.14 9.68 0.37
C LEU A 91 -10.80 8.45 0.98
N ASP A 92 -10.57 7.29 0.37
CA ASP A 92 -10.93 6.00 0.93
C ASP A 92 -9.69 5.34 1.54
N LEU A 93 -9.82 4.73 2.72
CA LEU A 93 -8.72 4.03 3.39
C LEU A 93 -8.71 2.57 2.96
N SER A 94 -7.59 2.11 2.39
CA SER A 94 -7.44 0.76 1.86
C SER A 94 -6.32 -0.01 2.57
N PRO A 95 -6.52 -0.41 3.85
CA PRO A 95 -5.52 -1.13 4.61
C PRO A 95 -5.46 -2.62 4.21
N ILE A 96 -4.24 -3.10 4.00
CA ILE A 96 -3.90 -4.52 3.95
C ILE A 96 -3.24 -4.87 5.28
N LEU A 97 -3.97 -5.59 6.14
CA LEU A 97 -3.47 -6.03 7.44
C LEU A 97 -2.81 -7.41 7.33
N LEU A 98 -1.51 -7.48 7.61
CA LEU A 98 -0.71 -8.71 7.57
C LEU A 98 0.01 -8.97 8.91
N MET A 99 0.36 -10.22 9.18
CA MET A 99 1.34 -10.58 10.20
C MET A 99 2.73 -10.79 9.57
N PRO A 100 3.83 -10.75 10.34
CA PRO A 100 5.16 -11.01 9.79
C PRO A 100 5.25 -12.30 8.95
N PRO A 101 4.67 -13.45 9.36
CA PRO A 101 4.68 -14.66 8.52
C PRO A 101 3.87 -14.54 7.22
N ASP A 102 2.87 -13.65 7.17
CA ASP A 102 2.09 -13.41 5.95
C ASP A 102 2.91 -12.70 4.86
N LEU A 103 4.04 -12.07 5.23
CA LEU A 103 4.94 -11.33 4.32
C LEU A 103 5.78 -12.25 3.45
N ASP A 104 5.97 -13.50 3.86
CA ASP A 104 6.75 -14.49 3.08
C ASP A 104 5.96 -15.01 1.88
N ARG A 105 4.63 -14.85 1.90
CA ARG A 105 3.78 -15.16 0.76
C ARG A 105 3.83 -14.01 -0.24
N PHE A 106 4.39 -14.27 -1.41
CA PHE A 106 4.43 -13.31 -2.51
C PHE A 106 3.02 -12.84 -2.92
N ARG A 107 2.89 -11.53 -3.19
CA ARG A 107 1.67 -10.87 -3.66
C ARG A 107 2.03 -9.98 -4.83
N SER A 108 1.20 -9.93 -5.87
CA SER A 108 1.51 -9.18 -7.10
C SER A 108 1.85 -7.70 -6.83
N PHE A 109 1.14 -7.04 -5.92
CA PHE A 109 1.40 -5.63 -5.58
C PHE A 109 2.76 -5.39 -4.93
N TYR A 110 3.44 -6.44 -4.44
CA TYR A 110 4.79 -6.31 -3.87
C TYR A 110 5.77 -5.73 -4.88
N LEU A 111 5.62 -6.06 -6.16
CA LEU A 111 6.52 -5.61 -7.22
C LEU A 111 6.59 -4.09 -7.36
N ASP A 112 5.52 -3.39 -7.02
CA ASP A 112 5.49 -1.92 -7.08
C ASP A 112 6.08 -1.28 -5.82
N LEU A 113 6.10 -1.98 -4.68
CA LEU A 113 6.52 -1.41 -3.39
C LEU A 113 7.93 -0.79 -3.41
N PRO A 114 8.97 -1.43 -3.99
CA PRO A 114 10.30 -0.81 -4.02
C PRO A 114 10.37 0.52 -4.79
N THR A 115 9.41 0.75 -5.69
CA THR A 115 9.37 1.95 -6.54
C THR A 115 8.43 3.02 -6.00
N THR A 116 7.30 2.62 -5.42
CA THR A 116 6.21 3.54 -5.04
C THR A 116 5.71 3.25 -3.62
N SER A 117 6.61 3.37 -2.65
CA SER A 117 6.26 3.27 -1.24
C SER A 117 6.96 4.27 -0.34
N LYS A 118 6.35 4.50 0.83
CA LYS A 118 6.90 5.26 1.94
C LYS A 118 6.67 4.51 3.23
N ILE A 119 7.75 4.14 3.92
CA ILE A 119 7.68 3.58 5.27
C ILE A 119 7.39 4.73 6.26
N TRP A 120 6.35 4.55 7.07
CA TRP A 120 5.97 5.49 8.13
C TRP A 120 6.39 4.99 9.52
N TYR A 121 6.41 3.68 9.71
CA TYR A 121 6.79 3.02 10.96
C TYR A 121 7.37 1.64 10.65
N ASP A 122 8.54 1.31 11.21
CA ASP A 122 9.18 0.00 11.03
C ASP A 122 10.26 -0.24 12.11
N PRO A 123 9.88 -0.36 13.39
CA PRO A 123 10.83 -0.43 14.51
C PRO A 123 11.76 -1.64 14.44
N ASP A 124 11.26 -2.76 13.90
CA ASP A 124 11.96 -4.03 13.83
C ASP A 124 12.55 -4.30 12.43
N GLY A 125 12.40 -3.37 11.47
CA GLY A 125 12.93 -3.51 10.10
C GLY A 125 12.19 -4.55 9.23
N VAL A 126 10.96 -4.93 9.58
CA VAL A 126 10.17 -5.95 8.87
C VAL A 126 9.76 -5.50 7.46
N LEU A 127 9.46 -4.21 7.29
CA LEU A 127 9.10 -3.64 5.98
C LEU A 127 10.34 -3.37 5.14
N ALA A 128 11.42 -2.87 5.74
CA ALA A 128 12.70 -2.70 5.06
C ALA A 128 13.20 -4.03 4.49
N SER A 129 13.18 -5.09 5.31
CA SER A 129 13.57 -6.45 4.90
C SER A 129 12.66 -6.99 3.79
N LEU A 130 11.35 -6.70 3.83
CA LEU A 130 10.43 -7.04 2.74
C LEU A 130 10.83 -6.35 1.44
N LEU A 131 11.10 -5.04 1.45
CA LEU A 131 11.50 -4.30 0.26
C LEU A 131 12.81 -4.83 -0.34
N ASP A 132 13.79 -5.17 0.50
CA ASP A 132 15.06 -5.71 0.04
C ASP A 132 14.91 -7.09 -0.62
N ARG A 133 14.11 -7.98 -0.03
CA ARG A 133 13.79 -9.28 -0.65
C ARG A 133 13.09 -9.12 -1.99
N ILE A 134 12.18 -8.14 -2.13
CA ILE A 134 11.50 -7.90 -3.40
C ILE A 134 12.46 -7.33 -4.45
N ARG A 135 13.33 -6.38 -4.08
CA ARG A 135 14.37 -5.85 -4.98
C ARG A 135 15.28 -6.95 -5.49
N GLU A 136 15.69 -7.84 -4.59
CA GLU A 136 16.53 -8.98 -4.93
C GLU A 136 15.80 -9.94 -5.86
N TYR A 137 14.55 -10.29 -5.56
CA TYR A 137 13.73 -11.11 -6.45
C TYR A 137 13.58 -10.51 -7.86
N ILE A 138 13.31 -9.20 -7.96
CA ILE A 138 13.20 -8.51 -9.26
C ILE A 138 14.55 -8.59 -10.02
N ARG A 139 15.66 -8.37 -9.31
CA ARG A 139 17.01 -8.42 -9.88
C ARG A 139 17.37 -9.82 -10.38
N GLU A 140 17.10 -10.85 -9.59
CA GLU A 140 17.43 -12.25 -9.91
C GLU A 140 16.55 -12.83 -11.01
N SER A 141 15.24 -12.56 -10.97
CA SER A 141 14.29 -13.02 -12.00
C SER A 141 14.46 -12.30 -13.33
N GLY A 142 15.12 -11.13 -13.31
CA GLY A 142 15.16 -10.22 -14.45
C GLY A 142 13.79 -9.63 -14.77
N ALA A 143 12.86 -9.59 -13.79
CA ALA A 143 11.53 -9.05 -13.99
C ALA A 143 11.60 -7.58 -14.40
N VAL A 144 10.78 -7.19 -15.38
CA VAL A 144 10.77 -5.82 -15.91
C VAL A 144 9.37 -5.23 -15.86
N ARG A 145 9.27 -3.97 -15.43
CA ARG A 145 8.04 -3.21 -15.49
C ARG A 145 7.85 -2.67 -16.91
N LYS A 146 6.74 -3.02 -17.56
CA LYS A 146 6.39 -2.61 -18.92
C LYS A 146 5.11 -1.78 -18.92
N GLN A 147 4.98 -0.89 -19.89
CA GLN A 147 3.77 -0.11 -20.14
C GLN A 147 3.17 -0.50 -21.49
N ARG A 148 1.84 -0.66 -21.55
CA ARG A 148 1.08 -0.84 -22.78
C ARG A 148 -0.11 0.10 -22.77
N GLY A 149 -0.01 1.22 -23.49
CA GLY A 149 -0.98 2.31 -23.40
C GLY A 149 -1.03 2.87 -21.98
N ASN A 150 -2.21 2.84 -21.35
CA ASN A 150 -2.40 3.29 -19.97
C ASN A 150 -2.21 2.18 -18.93
N LEU A 151 -1.90 0.95 -19.36
CA LEU A 151 -1.71 -0.19 -18.46
C LEU A 151 -0.24 -0.39 -18.13
N TRP A 152 0.07 -0.49 -16.85
CA TRP A 152 1.36 -0.97 -16.34
C TRP A 152 1.25 -2.44 -15.95
N TYR A 153 2.26 -3.23 -16.29
CA TYR A 153 2.34 -4.63 -15.87
C TYR A 153 3.80 -5.03 -15.65
N TRP A 154 3.99 -6.06 -14.83
CA TRP A 154 5.30 -6.68 -14.63
C TRP A 154 5.39 -7.93 -15.50
N ASP A 155 6.42 -7.98 -16.34
CA ASP A 155 6.83 -9.18 -17.05
C ASP A 155 7.85 -9.91 -16.16
N LEU A 156 7.43 -11.02 -15.55
CA LEU A 156 8.20 -11.74 -14.54
C LEU A 156 9.27 -12.66 -15.13
N ALA A 157 9.16 -12.99 -16.41
CA ALA A 157 10.08 -13.88 -17.09
C ALA A 157 10.26 -13.41 -18.54
N PRO A 158 10.83 -12.21 -18.76
CA PRO A 158 10.95 -11.64 -20.10
C PRO A 158 11.87 -12.45 -21.03
N HIS A 159 12.65 -13.38 -20.46
CA HIS A 159 13.50 -14.31 -21.18
C HIS A 159 12.76 -15.56 -21.69
N LEU A 160 11.54 -15.83 -21.22
CA LEU A 160 10.72 -16.94 -21.69
C LEU A 160 9.78 -16.48 -22.81
N ASP A 161 9.92 -17.06 -24.01
CA ASP A 161 8.96 -16.84 -25.09
C ASP A 161 7.74 -17.74 -24.91
N TYR A 162 6.72 -17.21 -24.25
CA TYR A 162 5.43 -17.89 -24.02
C TYR A 162 4.60 -18.14 -25.31
N ARG A 163 5.08 -17.71 -26.49
CA ARG A 163 4.41 -17.98 -27.78
C ARG A 163 4.76 -19.34 -28.37
N THR A 164 5.90 -19.93 -28.01
CA THR A 164 6.38 -21.16 -28.65
C THR A 164 5.90 -22.47 -27.99
N ASP A 165 5.24 -22.41 -26.83
CA ASP A 165 4.80 -23.60 -26.08
C ASP A 165 3.31 -23.97 -26.19
N ARG A 166 2.53 -23.33 -27.07
CA ARG A 166 1.15 -23.77 -27.37
C ARG A 166 1.08 -24.72 -28.56
N LYS A 167 1.55 -25.95 -28.34
CA LYS A 167 0.96 -27.15 -28.99
C LYS A 167 0.00 -27.82 -28.00
N ILE A 168 -1.15 -27.21 -27.77
CA ILE A 168 -2.30 -27.92 -27.23
C ILE A 168 -3.46 -27.63 -28.18
N GLY A 169 -3.76 -28.63 -29.01
CA GLY A 169 -4.90 -28.61 -29.91
C GLY A 169 -6.21 -28.63 -29.12
N TRP A 170 -7.20 -27.90 -29.64
CA TRP A 170 -8.60 -28.05 -29.27
C TRP A 170 -9.18 -29.28 -29.96
#